data_AF-A0A4V1TY41-F1
#
_entry.id   AF-A0A4V1TY41-F1
#
_cell.length_a   1.000
_cell.length_b   1.000
_cell.length_c   1.000
_cell.angle_alpha   90.00
_cell.angle_beta   90.00
_cell.angle_gamma   90.00
#
_symmetry.space_group_name_H-M   'P 1'
#
loop_
_entity.id
_entity.type
_entity.pdbx_description
1 polymer ?
#
loop_
_entity_poly.entity_id
_entity_poly.type
_entity_poly.pdbx_seq_one_letter_code
_entity_poly.pdbx_strand_id
1 'polypeptide(L)'
;MKVALYHPWIYLKSGLERTILEIAKRSRHDWTLYTSHYDAAGTYPELQAIGVREVERVSVHRSYSAVLGASWRIARTRLPLQGEQALLVCCDGVGSFITVRNEVPALNLCFTPLRAVYD
;
A
#
# COMPACT_ATOMS: atom_id res chain seq x y z
N MET A 1 4.93 13.54 13.16
CA MET A 1 3.54 13.22 12.77
C MET A 1 3.48 11.74 12.51
N LYS A 2 2.37 11.09 12.88
CA LYS A 2 2.10 9.69 12.56
C LYS A 2 1.45 9.61 11.19
N VAL A 3 2.04 8.87 10.26
CA VAL A 3 1.59 8.78 8.87
C VAL A 3 1.44 7.32 8.48
N ALA A 4 0.27 6.97 7.96
CA ALA A 4 0.04 5.66 7.36
C ALA A 4 0.55 5.67 5.92
N LEU A 5 1.23 4.61 5.49
CA LEU A 5 1.53 4.36 4.09
C LEU A 5 0.79 3.09 3.66
N TYR A 6 0.09 3.13 2.54
CA TYR A 6 -0.55 1.97 1.97
C TYR A 6 -0.01 1.66 0.57
N HIS A 7 0.43 0.42 0.39
CA HIS A 7 0.68 -0.16 -0.93
C HIS A 7 0.10 -1.58 -0.97
N PRO A 8 -0.75 -1.93 -1.95
CA PRO A 8 -1.50 -3.20 -1.90
C PRO A 8 -0.64 -4.46 -1.84
N TRP A 9 0.56 -4.46 -2.44
CA TRP A 9 1.39 -5.67 -2.54
C TRP A 9 2.87 -5.39 -2.33
N ILE A 10 3.45 -5.86 -1.23
CA ILE A 10 4.88 -5.80 -0.94
C ILE A 10 5.43 -7.22 -0.97
N TYR A 11 6.01 -7.65 -2.07
CA TYR A 11 6.36 -9.06 -2.28
C TYR A 11 7.56 -9.28 -3.21
N LEU A 12 8.17 -8.23 -3.75
CA LEU A 12 9.26 -8.37 -4.72
C LEU A 12 10.22 -7.18 -4.70
N LYS A 13 11.53 -7.43 -4.72
CA LYS A 13 12.53 -6.35 -4.80
C LYS A 13 12.35 -5.49 -6.06
N SER A 14 11.71 -4.34 -5.90
CA SER A 14 11.40 -3.38 -6.97
C SER A 14 11.77 -1.96 -6.62
N GLY A 15 11.77 -1.08 -7.63
CA GLY A 15 11.94 0.36 -7.43
C GLY A 15 10.90 0.94 -6.47
N LEU A 16 9.64 0.49 -6.53
CA LEU A 16 8.59 0.99 -5.64
C LEU A 16 8.83 0.62 -4.18
N GLU A 17 9.15 -0.64 -3.91
CA GLU A 17 9.48 -1.08 -2.54
C GLU A 17 10.72 -0.38 -2.01
N ARG A 18 11.72 -0.14 -2.88
CA ARG A 18 12.88 0.68 -2.51
C ARG A 18 12.48 2.12 -2.20
N THR A 19 11.58 2.72 -2.98
CA THR A 19 11.09 4.07 -2.74
C THR A 19 10.32 4.16 -1.42
N ILE A 20 9.41 3.22 -1.12
CA ILE A 20 8.70 3.14 0.16
C ILE A 20 9.69 3.06 1.33
N LEU A 21 10.71 2.20 1.20
CA LEU A 21 11.77 2.06 2.19
C LEU A 21 12.52 3.38 2.44
N GLU A 22 12.92 4.09 1.37
CA GLU A 22 13.62 5.37 1.49
C GLU A 22 12.73 6.50 2.01
N ILE A 23 11.44 6.52 1.67
CA ILE A 23 10.46 7.46 2.24
C ILE A 23 10.39 7.28 3.76
N ALA A 24 10.22 6.04 4.23
CA ALA A 24 10.14 5.75 5.65
C ALA A 24 11.47 6.08 6.37
N LYS A 25 12.61 5.68 5.81
CA LYS A 25 13.94 5.86 6.42
C LYS A 25 14.41 7.32 6.47
N ARG A 26 14.12 8.13 5.45
CA ARG A 26 14.65 9.50 5.33
C ARG A 26 13.70 10.58 5.84
N SER A 27 12.51 10.19 6.25
CA SER A 27 11.50 11.13 6.74
C SER A 27 11.62 11.35 8.24
N ARG A 28 11.27 12.55 8.69
CA ARG A 28 11.13 12.89 10.13
C ARG A 28 9.82 12.41 10.75
N HIS A 29 8.98 11.73 9.98
CA HIS A 29 7.66 11.27 10.41
C HIS A 29 7.73 9.83 10.95
N ASP A 30 6.79 9.49 11.81
CA ASP A 30 6.58 8.14 12.31
C ASP A 30 5.66 7.42 11.33
N TRP A 31 6.14 6.31 10.76
CA TRP A 31 5.48 5.62 9.65
C TRP A 31 4.91 4.28 10.10
N THR A 32 3.69 3.99 9.66
CA THR A 32 3.13 2.64 9.71
C THR A 32 2.80 2.19 8.30
N LEU A 33 3.38 1.06 7.88
CA LEU A 33 3.19 0.52 6.54
C LEU A 33 2.08 -0.53 6.54
N TYR A 34 1.04 -0.30 5.76
CA TYR A 34 -0.07 -1.23 5.55
C TYR A 34 0.00 -1.83 4.15
N THR A 35 -0.27 -3.13 4.04
CA THR A 35 -0.31 -3.83 2.75
C THR A 35 -1.34 -4.94 2.75
N SER A 36 -1.93 -5.24 1.58
CA SER A 36 -2.87 -6.35 1.44
C SER A 36 -2.16 -7.68 1.13
N HIS A 37 -0.86 -7.66 0.88
CA HIS A 37 -0.07 -8.87 0.69
C HIS A 37 1.41 -8.58 0.98
N TYR A 38 1.99 -9.35 1.90
CA TYR A 38 3.38 -9.24 2.29
C TYR A 38 4.13 -10.55 2.07
N ASP A 39 5.15 -10.54 1.22
CA ASP A 39 6.17 -11.58 1.15
C ASP A 39 7.52 -11.03 1.64
N ALA A 40 7.81 -11.31 2.91
CA ALA A 40 9.00 -10.87 3.60
C ALA A 40 10.31 -11.47 3.04
N ALA A 41 10.24 -12.64 2.37
CA ALA A 41 11.39 -13.30 1.76
C ALA A 41 11.67 -12.77 0.34
N GLY A 42 10.61 -12.41 -0.39
CA GLY A 42 10.68 -11.85 -1.74
C GLY A 42 11.11 -10.38 -1.81
N THR A 43 11.04 -9.65 -0.69
CA THR A 43 11.27 -8.19 -0.59
C THR A 43 12.61 -7.80 0.07
N TYR A 44 12.78 -6.52 0.38
CA TYR A 44 13.91 -5.98 1.15
C TYR A 44 13.74 -6.27 2.64
N PRO A 45 14.74 -6.89 3.32
CA PRO A 45 14.64 -7.23 4.73
C PRO A 45 14.45 -5.98 5.62
N GLU A 46 14.92 -4.81 5.18
CA GLU A 46 14.77 -3.57 5.92
C GLU A 46 13.31 -3.09 6.03
N LEU A 47 12.41 -3.58 5.17
CA LEU A 47 10.98 -3.30 5.32
C LEU A 47 10.40 -3.99 6.56
N GLN A 48 10.92 -5.15 6.95
CA GLN A 48 10.49 -5.85 8.17
C GLN A 48 10.72 -4.96 9.41
N ALA A 49 11.82 -4.20 9.42
CA ALA A 49 12.17 -3.31 10.52
C ALA A 49 11.27 -2.06 10.63
N ILE A 50 10.52 -1.72 9.58
CA ILE A 50 9.61 -0.56 9.56
C ILE A 50 8.22 -0.89 10.14
N GLY A 51 7.94 -2.17 10.44
CA GLY A 51 6.67 -2.58 11.03
C GLY A 51 5.55 -2.68 9.99
N VAL A 52 5.77 -3.52 8.97
CA VAL A 52 4.74 -3.84 7.97
C VAL A 52 3.56 -4.55 8.64
N ARG A 53 2.36 -4.04 8.42
CA ARG A 53 1.09 -4.60 8.89
C ARG A 53 0.30 -5.10 7.68
N GLU A 54 0.20 -6.42 7.55
CA GLU A 54 -0.69 -7.02 6.56
C GLU A 54 -2.15 -6.84 7.00
N VAL A 55 -3.00 -6.37 6.08
CA VAL A 55 -4.45 -6.22 6.26
C VAL A 55 -5.19 -7.28 5.44
N GLU A 56 -6.44 -7.02 5.04
CA GLU A 56 -7.22 -7.97 4.24
C GLU A 56 -6.46 -8.44 3.01
N ARG A 57 -6.37 -9.77 2.85
CA ARG A 57 -5.57 -10.35 1.76
C ARG A 57 -6.24 -10.14 0.41
N VAL A 58 -5.49 -9.57 -0.53
CA VAL A 58 -5.97 -9.29 -1.89
C VAL A 58 -5.16 -10.09 -2.91
N SER A 59 -5.84 -10.58 -3.96
CA SER A 59 -5.18 -11.35 -5.03
C SER A 59 -4.10 -10.53 -5.73
N VAL A 60 -2.98 -11.18 -6.04
CA VAL A 60 -1.87 -10.63 -6.83
C VAL A 60 -2.11 -10.82 -8.35
N HIS A 61 -3.08 -11.65 -8.72
CA HIS A 61 -3.38 -11.95 -10.13
C HIS A 61 -4.01 -10.76 -10.86
N ARG A 62 -3.60 -10.55 -12.11
CA ARG A 62 -3.96 -9.37 -12.92
C ARG A 62 -5.11 -9.58 -13.91
N SER A 63 -5.89 -10.65 -13.78
CA SER A 63 -7.09 -10.84 -14.63
C SER A 63 -8.18 -9.82 -14.28
N TYR A 64 -9.01 -9.43 -15.25
CA TYR A 64 -10.11 -8.46 -15.05
C TYR A 64 -10.99 -8.79 -13.83
N SER A 65 -11.38 -10.06 -13.66
CA SER A 65 -12.19 -10.50 -12.51
C SER A 65 -11.43 -10.42 -11.19
N ALA A 66 -10.13 -10.73 -11.19
CA ALA A 66 -9.28 -10.60 -10.00
C ALA A 66 -9.08 -9.13 -9.62
N VAL A 67 -8.90 -8.23 -10.60
CA VAL A 67 -8.75 -6.79 -10.40
C VAL A 67 -10.03 -6.15 -9.86
N LEU A 68 -11.20 -6.50 -10.39
CA LEU A 68 -12.48 -6.05 -9.84
C LEU A 68 -12.70 -6.54 -8.41
N GLY A 69 -12.46 -7.83 -8.15
CA GLY A 69 -12.56 -8.40 -6.81
C GLY A 69 -11.57 -7.78 -5.83
N ALA A 70 -10.35 -7.49 -6.28
CA ALA A 70 -9.34 -6.77 -5.51
C ALA A 70 -9.80 -5.35 -5.17
N SER A 71 -10.30 -4.61 -6.16
CA SER A 71 -10.80 -3.25 -6.00
C SER A 71 -11.92 -3.19 -4.96
N TRP A 72 -12.89 -4.11 -5.05
CA TRP A 72 -14.00 -4.18 -4.12
C TRP A 72 -13.57 -4.50 -2.69
N ARG A 73 -12.60 -5.42 -2.50
CA ARG A 73 -12.05 -5.72 -1.18
C ARG A 73 -11.34 -4.50 -0.61
N ILE A 74 -10.39 -3.91 -1.35
CA ILE A 74 -9.65 -2.72 -0.92
C ILE A 74 -10.59 -1.56 -0.59
N ALA A 75 -11.64 -1.35 -1.39
CA ALA A 75 -12.66 -0.33 -1.13
C ALA A 75 -13.46 -0.54 0.17
N ARG A 76 -13.49 -1.77 0.69
CA ARG A 76 -14.19 -2.13 1.94
C ARG A 76 -13.25 -2.25 3.13
N THR A 77 -11.95 -2.37 2.88
CA THR A 77 -10.92 -2.50 3.90
C THR A 77 -10.83 -1.21 4.73
N ARG A 78 -10.92 -1.36 6.05
CA ARG A 78 -10.61 -0.30 7.02
C ARG A 78 -9.22 -0.53 7.57
N LEU A 79 -8.37 0.49 7.49
CA LEU A 79 -7.06 0.46 8.10
C LEU A 79 -7.22 0.75 9.60
N PRO A 80 -6.47 0.06 10.48
CA PRO A 80 -6.48 0.33 11.91
C PRO A 80 -5.66 1.60 12.20
N LEU A 81 -6.16 2.76 11.76
CA LEU A 81 -5.51 4.05 11.96
C LEU A 81 -5.55 4.41 13.46
N GLN A 82 -4.50 4.04 14.18
CA GLN A 82 -4.17 4.35 15.58
C GLN A 82 -3.71 5.82 15.77
N GLY A 83 -4.50 6.77 15.29
CA GLY A 83 -4.21 8.21 15.41
C GLY A 83 -3.25 8.77 14.35
N GLU A 84 -3.05 8.05 13.24
CA GLU A 84 -2.38 8.57 12.05
C GLU A 84 -3.12 9.81 11.52
N GLN A 85 -2.34 10.83 11.20
CA GLN A 85 -2.84 12.16 10.83
C GLN A 85 -2.97 12.32 9.30
N ALA A 86 -2.39 11.39 8.54
CA ALA A 86 -2.43 11.39 7.08
C ALA A 86 -2.23 9.96 6.55
N LEU A 87 -2.70 9.73 5.32
CA LEU A 87 -2.54 8.49 4.57
C LEU A 87 -1.82 8.75 3.25
N LEU A 88 -0.68 8.09 3.04
CA LEU A 88 0.05 8.07 1.79
C LEU A 88 -0.28 6.79 1.03
N VAL A 89 -0.88 6.89 -0.15
CA VAL A 89 -1.15 5.74 -1.01
C VAL A 89 -0.08 5.69 -2.10
N CYS A 90 0.76 4.67 -2.09
CA CYS A 90 1.82 4.46 -3.08
C CYS A 90 1.35 3.52 -4.19
N CYS A 91 0.27 3.86 -4.90
CA CYS A 91 -0.30 3.02 -5.95
C CYS A 91 -1.26 3.84 -6.79
N ASP A 92 -1.20 3.67 -8.10
CA ASP A 92 -2.22 4.16 -9.01
C ASP A 92 -3.13 3.02 -9.47
N GLY A 93 -4.45 3.25 -9.41
CA GLY A 93 -5.48 2.27 -9.75
C GLY A 93 -6.13 1.64 -8.51
N VAL A 94 -6.07 0.31 -8.42
CA VAL A 94 -6.81 -0.50 -7.42
C VAL A 94 -6.49 -0.10 -5.97
N GLY A 95 -5.23 0.27 -5.70
CA GLY A 95 -4.82 0.66 -4.35
C GLY A 95 -5.48 1.94 -3.85
N SER A 96 -5.87 2.86 -4.74
CA SER A 96 -6.50 4.13 -4.37
C SER A 96 -7.86 3.96 -3.73
N PHE A 97 -8.56 2.84 -3.96
CA PHE A 97 -9.85 2.57 -3.32
C PHE A 97 -9.76 2.46 -1.80
N ILE A 98 -8.56 2.31 -1.22
CA ILE A 98 -8.39 2.28 0.23
C ILE A 98 -8.92 3.55 0.90
N THR A 99 -8.94 4.68 0.18
CA THR A 99 -9.40 5.97 0.72
C THR A 99 -10.92 6.01 0.93
N VAL A 100 -11.69 5.10 0.30
CA VAL A 100 -13.16 5.09 0.36
C VAL A 100 -13.71 4.89 1.78
N ARG A 101 -12.99 4.12 2.63
CA ARG A 101 -13.42 3.79 4.00
C ARG A 101 -12.53 4.40 5.09
N ASN A 102 -11.54 5.20 4.72
CA ASN A 102 -10.51 5.71 5.62
C ASN A 102 -10.44 7.24 5.52
N GLU A 103 -11.06 7.93 6.48
CA GLU A 103 -11.28 9.38 6.46
C GLU A 103 -10.15 10.15 7.17
N VAL A 104 -8.96 10.13 6.57
CA VAL A 104 -7.83 11.01 6.96
C VAL A 104 -7.33 11.75 5.71
N PRO A 105 -6.67 12.92 5.86
CA PRO A 105 -6.02 13.59 4.75
C PRO A 105 -5.15 12.61 3.94
N ALA A 106 -5.51 12.38 2.68
CA ALA A 106 -4.89 11.37 1.84
C ALA A 106 -4.10 12.00 0.69
N LEU A 107 -2.90 11.50 0.45
CA LEU A 107 -2.07 11.82 -0.70
C LEU A 107 -1.82 10.54 -1.49
N ASN A 108 -1.96 10.60 -2.82
CA ASN A 108 -1.55 9.52 -3.69
C ASN A 108 -0.21 9.84 -4.37
N LEU A 109 0.74 8.92 -4.28
CA LEU A 109 1.94 8.91 -5.11
C LEU A 109 1.82 7.83 -6.19
N CYS A 110 1.60 8.31 -7.41
CA CYS A 110 1.62 7.53 -8.63
C CYS A 110 3.05 7.22 -9.06
N PHE A 111 3.35 5.95 -9.32
CA PHE A 111 4.65 5.50 -9.83
C PHE A 111 4.61 4.93 -11.26
N THR A 112 3.42 4.82 -11.84
CA THR A 112 3.21 4.26 -13.17
C THR A 112 2.08 4.98 -13.87
N PRO A 113 2.14 5.23 -15.19
CA PRO A 113 0.96 5.72 -15.90
C PRO A 113 -0.21 4.78 -15.64
N LEU A 114 -1.38 5.35 -15.30
CA LEU A 114 -2.56 4.60 -14.90
C LEU A 114 -2.90 3.53 -15.94
N ARG A 115 -2.65 2.26 -15.61
CA ARG A 115 -3.02 1.08 -16.40
C ARG A 115 -3.71 0.10 -15.47
N ALA A 116 -5.04 0.13 -15.47
CA ALA A 116 -5.84 -0.69 -14.57
C ALA A 116 -5.73 -2.19 -14.87
N VAL A 117 -5.49 -2.56 -16.14
CA VAL A 117 -5.32 -3.94 -16.60
C VAL A 117 -4.23 -3.97 -17.67
N TYR A 118 -3.38 -4.99 -17.63
CA TYR A 118 -2.51 -5.38 -18.72
C TYR A 118 -3.10 -6.67 -19.28
N ASP A 119 -3.38 -6.71 -20.58
CA ASP A 119 -3.61 -7.98 -21.30
C ASP A 119 -2.32 -8.82 -21.29
#